data_AF-A0A5D2VV84-F1
#
_entry.id   AF-A0A5D2VV84-F1
#
_cell.length_a   1.000
_cell.length_b   1.000
_cell.length_c   1.000
_cell.angle_alpha   90.00
_cell.angle_beta   90.00
_cell.angle_gamma   90.00
#
_symmetry.space_group_name_H-M   'P 1'
#
loop_
_entity.id
_entity.type
_entity.pdbx_description
1 polymer ?
#
loop_
_entity_poly.entity_id
_entity_poly.type
_entity_poly.pdbx_seq_one_letter_code
_entity_poly.pdbx_strand_id
1 'polypeptide(L)'
;MLEEAKSINLSLSALGKCINALAENSAHVPIRDSKLTRLLRDSFEGTARTSLIVTIVPPPRHRGETASTILFGQRAMKVENMLRIKEEFDYKSLARRLEIQLDKLIAENERQQKAFDDEVERINLEAQNRVFEVERNFTDALEKERLKYRMEYMESVKKLEEKMIVNQRKHQHDGFMKDKCNGEVLCIKNQILFHVKFIR
;
A
#
# COMPACT_ATOMS: atom_id res chain seq x y z
N MET A 1 -52.56 51.82 20.36
CA MET A 1 -51.91 52.72 19.37
C MET A 1 -50.42 52.92 19.66
N LEU A 2 -49.99 53.19 20.90
CA LEU A 2 -48.56 53.36 21.26
C LEU A 2 -47.69 52.10 21.02
N GLU A 3 -48.18 50.91 21.41
CA GLU A 3 -47.42 49.66 21.21
C GLU A 3 -47.24 49.27 19.74
N GLU A 4 -48.21 49.61 18.88
CA GLU A 4 -48.15 49.35 17.45
C GLU A 4 -47.14 50.27 16.75
N ALA A 5 -47.19 51.58 17.05
CA ALA A 5 -46.22 52.55 16.55
C ALA A 5 -44.78 52.21 17.00
N LYS A 6 -44.62 51.70 18.23
CA LYS A 6 -43.34 51.21 18.75
C LYS A 6 -42.84 49.97 18.00
N SER A 7 -43.72 49.04 17.67
CA SER A 7 -43.41 47.83 16.91
C SER A 7 -42.98 48.14 15.46
N ILE A 8 -43.63 49.09 14.78
CA ILE A 8 -43.25 49.55 13.44
C ILE A 8 -41.81 50.09 13.45
N ASN A 9 -41.52 51.02 14.38
CA ASN A 9 -40.20 51.62 14.49
C ASN A 9 -39.12 50.62 14.95
N LEU A 10 -39.48 49.58 15.70
CA LEU A 10 -38.55 48.52 16.10
C LEU A 10 -38.00 47.77 14.88
N SER A 11 -38.87 47.34 13.97
CA SER A 11 -38.47 46.60 12.78
C SER A 11 -37.63 47.43 11.80
N LEU A 12 -37.98 48.70 11.60
CA LEU A 12 -37.22 49.62 10.75
C LEU A 12 -35.87 49.99 11.38
N SER A 13 -35.82 50.19 12.70
CA SER A 13 -34.57 50.46 13.41
C SER A 13 -33.63 49.25 13.39
N ALA A 14 -34.16 48.04 13.59
CA ALA A 14 -33.40 46.79 13.48
C ALA A 14 -32.85 46.60 12.06
N LEU A 15 -33.64 46.89 11.04
CA LEU A 15 -33.20 46.86 9.65
C LEU A 15 -32.06 47.86 9.41
N GLY A 16 -32.18 49.09 9.91
CA GLY A 16 -31.12 50.10 9.87
C GLY A 16 -29.80 49.61 10.47
N LYS A 17 -29.86 48.98 11.65
CA LYS A 17 -28.68 48.39 12.31
C LYS A 17 -28.07 47.27 11.49
N CYS A 18 -28.88 46.38 10.91
CA CYS A 18 -28.38 45.28 10.08
C CYS A 18 -27.65 45.80 8.84
N ILE A 19 -28.25 46.75 8.11
CA ILE A 19 -27.64 47.35 6.92
C ILE A 19 -26.32 48.06 7.26
N ASN A 20 -26.26 48.78 8.38
CA ASN A 20 -25.01 49.43 8.81
C ASN A 20 -23.92 48.40 9.11
N ALA A 21 -24.25 47.37 9.89
CA ALA A 21 -23.30 46.32 10.25
C ALA A 21 -22.79 45.57 9.00
N LEU A 22 -23.66 45.30 8.03
CA LEU A 22 -23.30 44.66 6.76
C LEU A 22 -22.44 45.58 5.88
N ALA A 23 -22.79 46.86 5.77
CA ALA A 23 -22.02 47.84 5.00
C ALA A 23 -20.60 48.07 5.55
N GLU A 24 -20.40 47.80 6.84
CA GLU A 24 -19.10 47.88 7.53
C GLU A 24 -18.38 46.52 7.62
N ASN A 25 -18.93 45.46 7.01
CA ASN A 25 -18.42 44.08 7.11
C ASN A 25 -18.21 43.61 8.56
N SER A 26 -19.12 44.00 9.46
CA SER A 26 -19.10 43.57 10.87
C SER A 26 -19.23 42.04 10.97
N ALA A 27 -18.43 41.43 11.84
CA ALA A 27 -18.50 40.00 12.12
C ALA A 27 -19.85 39.57 12.73
N HIS A 28 -20.54 40.49 13.42
CA HIS A 28 -21.87 40.24 13.97
C HIS A 28 -22.89 41.22 13.40
N VAL A 29 -23.95 40.67 12.82
CA VAL A 29 -25.09 41.42 12.29
C VAL A 29 -26.35 41.04 13.09
N PRO A 30 -27.07 41.99 13.69
CA PRO A 30 -28.19 41.73 14.61
C PRO A 30 -29.50 41.38 13.87
N ILE A 31 -29.46 40.45 12.91
CA ILE A 31 -30.61 40.03 12.10
C ILE A 31 -31.74 39.45 12.95
N ARG A 32 -31.45 38.99 14.16
CA ARG A 32 -32.44 38.41 15.07
C ARG A 32 -33.25 39.45 15.83
N ASP A 33 -32.94 40.75 15.76
CA ASP A 33 -33.60 41.79 16.55
C ASP A 33 -35.06 42.04 16.17
N SER A 34 -35.49 41.65 14.96
CA SER A 34 -36.89 41.76 14.53
C SER A 34 -37.34 40.58 13.67
N LYS A 35 -38.67 40.38 13.56
CA LYS A 35 -39.23 39.38 12.63
C LYS A 35 -38.91 39.73 11.16
N LEU A 36 -38.95 41.01 10.81
CA LEU A 36 -38.68 41.50 9.45
C LEU A 36 -37.26 41.16 9.01
N THR A 37 -36.26 41.49 9.82
CA THR A 37 -34.85 41.22 9.52
C THR A 37 -34.57 39.72 9.41
N ARG A 38 -35.26 38.87 10.19
CA ARG A 38 -35.17 37.40 10.06
C ARG A 38 -35.72 36.89 8.74
N LEU A 39 -36.85 37.42 8.29
CA LEU A 39 -37.44 37.07 6.99
C LEU A 39 -36.58 37.53 5.81
N LEU A 40 -35.93 38.69 5.96
CA LEU A 40 -35.04 39.26 4.95
C LEU A 40 -33.58 38.80 5.06
N ARG A 41 -33.27 37.82 5.93
CA ARG A 41 -31.90 37.34 6.11
C ARG A 41 -31.27 36.95 4.78
N ASP A 42 -31.97 36.15 3.98
CA ASP A 42 -31.44 35.64 2.72
C ASP A 42 -31.25 36.74 1.67
N SER A 43 -31.98 37.85 1.81
CA SER A 43 -31.84 39.05 0.98
C SER A 43 -30.55 39.83 1.28
N PHE A 44 -29.99 39.71 2.48
CA PHE A 44 -28.82 40.49 2.89
C PHE A 44 -27.56 39.66 3.15
N GLU A 45 -27.69 38.40 3.58
CA GLU A 45 -26.59 37.47 3.92
C GLU A 45 -26.66 36.13 3.18
N GLY A 46 -27.60 35.98 2.23
CA GLY A 46 -27.88 34.71 1.57
C GLY A 46 -27.41 34.63 0.12
N THR A 47 -28.24 34.01 -0.72
CA THR A 47 -27.94 33.80 -2.15
C THR A 47 -28.90 34.58 -3.05
N ALA A 48 -29.70 35.48 -2.49
CA ALA A 48 -30.71 36.22 -3.23
C ALA A 48 -30.12 37.42 -3.98
N ARG A 49 -30.67 37.72 -5.15
CA ARG A 49 -30.43 39.01 -5.83
C ARG A 49 -31.41 40.02 -5.24
N THR A 50 -30.87 41.02 -4.56
CA THR A 50 -31.67 41.98 -3.80
C THR A 50 -31.58 43.37 -4.41
N SER A 51 -32.74 43.98 -4.66
CA SER A 51 -32.86 45.36 -5.11
C SER A 51 -33.66 46.15 -4.08
N LEU A 52 -33.14 47.31 -3.68
CA LEU A 52 -33.81 48.24 -2.77
C LEU A 52 -34.33 49.45 -3.54
N ILE A 53 -35.63 49.72 -3.45
CA ILE A 53 -36.25 50.93 -3.99
C ILE A 53 -36.43 51.93 -2.85
N VAL A 54 -35.86 53.11 -3.02
CA VAL A 54 -35.90 54.20 -2.04
C VAL A 54 -36.88 55.26 -2.51
N THR A 55 -37.92 55.54 -1.71
CA THR A 55 -38.96 56.52 -2.04
C THR A 55 -38.79 57.79 -1.21
N ILE A 56 -38.83 58.96 -1.86
CA ILE A 56 -38.59 60.25 -1.23
C ILE A 56 -39.73 61.23 -1.50
N VAL A 57 -39.85 62.25 -0.65
CA VAL A 57 -40.88 63.29 -0.74
C VAL A 57 -40.22 64.63 -1.12
N PRO A 58 -40.58 65.26 -2.25
CA PRO A 58 -39.89 66.46 -2.76
C PRO A 58 -40.01 67.76 -1.92
N PRO A 59 -41.13 68.06 -1.24
CA PRO A 59 -41.28 69.33 -0.50
C PRO A 59 -40.20 69.61 0.57
N PRO A 60 -39.76 70.89 0.74
CA PRO A 60 -38.68 71.27 1.66
C PRO A 60 -38.90 70.88 3.14
N ARG A 61 -40.16 70.85 3.58
CA ARG A 61 -40.54 70.45 4.95
C ARG A 61 -40.13 69.01 5.31
N HIS A 62 -39.89 68.15 4.31
CA HIS A 62 -39.47 66.76 4.50
C HIS A 62 -37.97 66.55 4.24
N ARG A 63 -37.17 67.62 4.11
CA ARG A 63 -35.72 67.53 3.81
C ARG A 63 -34.96 66.61 4.76
N GLY A 64 -35.28 66.64 6.06
CA GLY A 64 -34.65 65.78 7.06
C GLY A 64 -34.88 64.29 6.78
N GLU A 65 -36.14 63.90 6.62
CA GLU A 65 -36.53 62.51 6.32
C GLU A 65 -35.99 62.04 4.96
N THR A 66 -36.07 62.90 3.94
CA THR A 66 -35.50 62.62 2.61
C THR A 66 -33.99 62.39 2.69
N ALA A 67 -33.25 63.19 3.46
CA ALA A 67 -31.81 62.98 3.67
C ALA A 67 -31.52 61.66 4.37
N SER A 68 -32.23 61.34 5.47
CA SER A 68 -32.11 60.06 6.18
C SER A 68 -32.34 58.86 5.26
N THR A 69 -33.33 58.97 4.38
CA THR A 69 -33.75 57.93 3.44
C THR A 69 -32.69 57.70 2.35
N ILE A 70 -32.11 58.77 1.80
CA ILE A 70 -31.01 58.68 0.83
C ILE A 70 -29.76 58.06 1.48
N LEU A 71 -29.39 58.52 2.68
CA LEU A 71 -28.24 57.99 3.41
C LEU A 71 -28.40 56.50 3.74
N PHE A 72 -29.62 56.06 4.04
CA PHE A 72 -29.93 54.64 4.20
C PHE A 72 -29.68 53.85 2.90
N GLY A 73 -30.18 54.35 1.76
CA GLY A 73 -29.92 53.74 0.45
C GLY A 73 -28.43 53.66 0.13
N GLN A 74 -27.65 54.71 0.43
CA GLN A 74 -26.20 54.72 0.24
C GLN A 74 -25.47 53.64 1.04
N ARG A 75 -25.91 53.35 2.27
CA ARG A 75 -25.33 52.25 3.06
C ARG A 75 -25.76 50.90 2.52
N ALA A 76 -27.03 50.74 2.14
CA ALA A 76 -27.53 49.51 1.55
C ALA A 76 -26.81 49.11 0.25
N MET A 77 -26.38 50.08 -0.56
CA MET A 77 -25.58 49.81 -1.78
C MET A 77 -24.21 49.18 -1.51
N LYS A 78 -23.67 49.29 -0.28
CA LYS A 78 -22.39 48.68 0.10
C LYS A 78 -22.53 47.22 0.58
N VAL A 79 -23.77 46.73 0.73
CA VAL A 79 -24.02 45.37 1.17
C VAL A 79 -23.80 44.43 -0.01
N GLU A 80 -22.81 43.55 0.13
CA GLU A 80 -22.48 42.54 -0.88
C GLU A 80 -23.09 41.19 -0.50
N ASN A 81 -23.74 40.53 -1.47
CA ASN A 81 -24.31 39.20 -1.25
C ASN A 81 -23.54 38.14 -2.05
N MET A 82 -23.20 37.02 -1.41
CA MET A 82 -22.52 35.92 -2.08
C MET A 82 -23.52 35.06 -2.86
N LEU A 83 -23.67 35.38 -4.14
CA LEU A 83 -24.54 34.61 -5.03
C LEU A 83 -23.94 33.22 -5.29
N ARG A 84 -24.45 32.20 -4.58
CA ARG A 84 -24.25 30.80 -4.99
C ARG A 84 -25.31 30.46 -6.03
N ILE A 85 -24.89 30.29 -7.27
CA ILE A 85 -25.74 29.71 -8.31
C ILE A 85 -26.14 28.32 -7.82
N LYS A 86 -27.44 28.11 -7.61
CA LYS A 86 -27.98 26.79 -7.32
C LYS A 86 -27.91 26.00 -8.63
N GLU A 87 -26.78 25.34 -8.88
CA GLU A 87 -26.68 24.37 -9.96
C GLU A 87 -27.70 23.26 -9.69
N GLU A 88 -28.67 23.10 -10.59
CA GLU A 88 -29.50 21.91 -10.61
C GLU A 88 -28.61 20.76 -11.08
N PHE A 89 -28.12 19.98 -10.13
CA PHE A 89 -27.33 18.80 -10.45
C PHE A 89 -28.23 17.75 -11.08
N ASP A 90 -27.93 17.39 -12.34
CA ASP A 90 -28.46 16.16 -12.93
C ASP A 90 -27.73 14.96 -12.31
N TYR A 91 -28.29 14.46 -11.21
CA TYR A 91 -27.77 13.29 -10.49
C TYR A 91 -27.65 12.06 -11.39
N LYS A 92 -28.49 11.92 -12.44
CA LYS A 92 -28.43 10.79 -13.36
C LYS A 92 -27.18 10.87 -14.23
N SER A 93 -26.89 12.05 -14.79
CA SER A 93 -25.66 12.27 -15.55
C SER A 93 -24.41 12.15 -14.67
N LEU A 94 -24.47 12.60 -13.41
CA LEU A 94 -23.37 12.44 -12.47
C LEU A 94 -23.11 10.97 -12.14
N ALA A 95 -24.15 10.20 -11.80
CA ALA A 95 -24.04 8.78 -11.50
C ALA A 95 -23.43 8.00 -12.68
N ARG A 96 -23.92 8.24 -13.90
CA ARG A 96 -23.38 7.61 -15.11
C ARG A 96 -21.89 7.92 -15.32
N ARG A 97 -21.45 9.16 -15.07
CA ARG A 97 -20.03 9.53 -15.18
C ARG A 97 -19.17 8.80 -14.13
N LEU A 98 -19.68 8.67 -12.90
CA LEU A 98 -18.99 7.97 -11.83
C LEU A 98 -18.89 6.47 -12.10
N GLU A 99 -19.96 5.84 -12.60
CA GLU A 99 -19.94 4.43 -13.05
C GLU A 99 -18.89 4.19 -14.12
N ILE A 100 -18.84 5.04 -15.16
CA ILE A 100 -17.82 4.94 -16.22
C ILE A 100 -16.39 5.08 -15.67
N GLN A 101 -16.18 5.94 -14.68
CA GLN A 101 -14.87 6.08 -14.04
C GLN A 101 -14.52 4.83 -13.23
N LEU A 102 -15.48 4.28 -12.48
CA LEU A 102 -15.28 3.07 -11.69
C LEU A 102 -14.88 1.89 -12.57
N ASP A 103 -15.60 1.67 -13.67
CA ASP A 103 -15.30 0.59 -14.62
C ASP A 103 -13.89 0.72 -15.21
N LYS A 104 -13.46 1.95 -15.54
CA LYS A 104 -12.11 2.21 -16.04
C LYS A 104 -11.04 1.89 -15.00
N LEU A 105 -11.24 2.29 -13.75
CA LEU A 105 -10.29 2.02 -12.67
C LEU A 105 -10.22 0.53 -12.33
N ILE A 106 -11.34 -0.18 -12.38
CA ILE A 106 -11.38 -1.64 -12.17
C ILE A 106 -10.57 -2.34 -13.27
N ALA A 107 -10.85 -2.02 -14.54
CA ALA A 107 -10.13 -2.63 -15.66
C ALA A 107 -8.62 -2.36 -15.65
N GLU A 108 -8.21 -1.17 -15.23
CA GLU A 108 -6.79 -0.83 -15.09
C GLU A 108 -6.12 -1.59 -13.94
N ASN A 109 -6.76 -1.67 -12.77
CA ASN A 109 -6.25 -2.46 -11.65
C ASN A 109 -6.12 -3.95 -12.00
N GLU A 110 -7.12 -4.52 -12.66
CA GLU A 110 -7.06 -5.93 -13.09
C GLU A 110 -5.90 -6.19 -14.05
N ARG A 111 -5.61 -5.25 -14.96
CA ARG A 111 -4.44 -5.35 -15.87
C ARG A 111 -3.13 -5.27 -15.10
N GLN A 112 -3.01 -4.34 -14.15
CA GLN A 112 -1.81 -4.18 -13.35
C GLN A 112 -1.57 -5.40 -12.46
N GLN A 113 -2.63 -5.92 -11.83
CA GLN A 113 -2.54 -7.13 -11.01
C GLN A 113 -2.09 -8.32 -11.85
N LYS A 114 -2.70 -8.53 -13.02
CA LYS A 114 -2.30 -9.61 -13.92
C LYS A 114 -0.84 -9.49 -14.36
N ALA A 115 -0.40 -8.30 -14.75
CA ALA A 115 0.99 -8.07 -15.14
C ALA A 115 1.98 -8.35 -14.00
N PHE A 116 1.60 -8.02 -12.77
CA PHE A 116 2.39 -8.33 -11.58
C PHE A 116 2.45 -9.84 -11.32
N ASP A 117 1.31 -10.53 -11.40
CA ASP A 117 1.23 -11.98 -11.20
C ASP A 117 2.06 -12.73 -12.25
N ASP A 118 1.99 -12.31 -13.53
CA ASP A 118 2.79 -12.87 -14.63
C ASP A 118 4.32 -12.66 -14.41
N GLU A 119 4.73 -11.55 -13.79
CA GLU A 119 6.13 -11.29 -13.44
C GLU A 119 6.59 -12.17 -12.27
N VAL A 120 5.76 -12.30 -11.22
CA VAL A 120 6.04 -13.15 -10.06
C VAL A 120 6.20 -14.61 -10.49
N GLU A 121 5.31 -15.11 -11.36
CA GLU A 121 5.39 -16.48 -11.88
C GLU A 121 6.70 -16.71 -12.64
N ARG A 122 7.10 -15.75 -13.49
CA ARG A 122 8.36 -15.83 -14.24
C ARG A 122 9.58 -15.88 -13.33
N ILE A 123 9.64 -15.01 -12.33
CA ILE A 123 10.75 -14.97 -11.36
C ILE A 123 10.82 -16.28 -10.56
N ASN A 124 9.66 -16.81 -10.14
CA ASN A 124 9.59 -18.07 -9.41
C ASN A 124 10.09 -19.25 -10.26
N LEU A 125 9.68 -19.31 -11.53
CA LEU A 125 10.15 -20.34 -12.45
C LEU A 125 11.66 -20.26 -12.69
N GLU A 126 12.20 -19.05 -12.87
CA GLU A 126 13.64 -18.84 -13.01
C GLU A 126 14.40 -19.27 -11.75
N ALA A 127 13.91 -18.91 -10.57
CA ALA A 127 14.50 -19.32 -9.30
C ALA A 127 14.49 -20.85 -9.14
N GLN A 128 13.38 -21.52 -9.46
CA GLN A 128 13.29 -22.98 -9.43
C GLN A 128 14.27 -23.65 -10.39
N ASN A 129 14.39 -23.14 -11.62
CA ASN A 129 15.36 -23.68 -12.58
C ASN A 129 16.80 -23.54 -12.09
N ARG A 130 17.16 -22.39 -11.49
CA ARG A 130 18.49 -22.20 -10.90
C ARG A 130 18.77 -23.15 -9.74
N VAL A 131 17.79 -23.37 -8.85
CA VAL A 131 17.91 -24.32 -7.75
C VAL A 131 18.11 -25.74 -8.31
N PHE A 132 17.30 -26.14 -9.28
CA PHE A 132 17.38 -27.44 -9.93
C PHE A 132 18.74 -27.68 -10.60
N GLU A 133 19.28 -26.68 -11.30
CA GLU A 133 20.62 -26.76 -11.90
C GLU A 133 21.71 -26.96 -10.85
N VAL A 134 21.64 -26.25 -9.73
CA VAL A 134 22.62 -26.38 -8.63
C VAL A 134 22.53 -27.77 -8.00
N GLU A 135 21.32 -28.28 -7.72
CA GLU A 135 21.10 -29.61 -7.15
C GLU A 135 21.62 -30.73 -8.07
N ARG A 136 21.38 -30.60 -9.37
CA ARG A 136 21.89 -31.54 -10.38
C ARG A 136 23.42 -31.53 -10.41
N ASN A 137 24.03 -30.34 -10.51
CA ASN A 137 25.49 -30.21 -10.54
C ASN A 137 26.15 -30.76 -9.27
N PHE A 138 25.51 -30.55 -8.11
CA PHE A 138 25.98 -31.10 -6.84
C PHE A 138 25.92 -32.62 -6.80
N THR A 139 24.83 -33.21 -7.30
CA THR A 139 24.66 -34.66 -7.40
C THR A 139 25.71 -35.29 -8.33
N ASP A 140 25.89 -34.71 -9.51
CA ASP A 140 26.88 -35.15 -10.50
C ASP A 140 28.32 -35.10 -9.91
N ALA A 141 28.63 -34.06 -9.14
CA ALA A 141 29.93 -33.93 -8.47
C ALA A 141 30.16 -35.01 -7.38
N LEU A 142 29.14 -35.29 -6.57
CA LEU A 142 29.22 -36.35 -5.54
C LEU A 142 29.41 -37.74 -6.15
N GLU A 143 28.70 -38.05 -7.24
CA GLU A 143 28.84 -39.33 -7.93
C GLU A 143 30.24 -39.51 -8.53
N LYS A 144 30.79 -38.44 -9.12
CA LYS A 144 32.14 -38.44 -9.68
C LYS A 144 33.21 -38.73 -8.60
N GLU A 145 33.12 -38.07 -7.44
CA GLU A 145 34.06 -38.30 -6.35
C GLU A 145 33.91 -39.71 -5.76
N ARG A 146 32.66 -40.20 -5.62
CA ARG A 146 32.38 -41.59 -5.20
C ARG A 146 33.00 -42.61 -6.15
N LEU A 147 32.89 -42.38 -7.45
CA LEU A 147 33.46 -43.28 -8.47
C LEU A 147 34.99 -43.29 -8.41
N LYS A 148 35.59 -42.11 -8.20
CA LYS A 148 37.04 -41.96 -8.02
C LYS A 148 37.57 -42.77 -6.83
N TYR A 149 36.98 -42.60 -5.65
CA TYR A 149 37.35 -43.41 -4.47
C TYR A 149 37.18 -44.92 -4.70
N ARG A 150 36.10 -45.32 -5.39
CA ARG A 150 35.86 -46.73 -5.73
C ARG A 150 36.94 -47.29 -6.66
N MET A 151 37.39 -46.51 -7.63
CA MET A 151 38.48 -46.90 -8.54
C MET A 151 39.82 -47.02 -7.82
N GLU A 152 40.18 -46.04 -6.98
CA GLU A 152 41.41 -46.07 -6.18
C GLU A 152 41.46 -47.27 -5.24
N TYR A 153 40.32 -47.61 -4.60
CA TYR A 153 40.20 -48.81 -3.78
C TYR A 153 40.39 -50.09 -4.59
N MET A 154 39.73 -50.19 -5.75
CA MET A 154 39.84 -51.35 -6.63
C MET A 154 41.25 -51.56 -7.18
N GLU A 155 41.96 -50.47 -7.51
CA GLU A 155 43.37 -50.52 -7.93
C GLU A 155 44.28 -51.02 -6.80
N SER A 156 44.03 -50.57 -5.56
CA SER A 156 44.76 -51.01 -4.38
C SER A 156 44.57 -52.50 -4.09
N VAL A 157 43.32 -53.00 -4.23
CA VAL A 157 43.01 -54.43 -4.12
C VAL A 157 43.77 -55.24 -5.17
N LYS A 158 43.74 -54.81 -6.44
CA LYS A 158 44.44 -55.49 -7.53
C LYS A 158 45.96 -55.56 -7.28
N LYS A 159 46.58 -54.48 -6.80
CA LYS A 159 48.00 -54.46 -6.41
C LYS A 159 48.31 -55.44 -5.28
N LEU A 160 47.40 -55.60 -4.31
CA LEU A 160 47.56 -56.56 -3.22
C LEU A 160 47.45 -58.01 -3.72
N GLU A 161 46.52 -58.30 -4.62
CA GLU A 161 46.37 -59.61 -5.26
C GLU A 161 47.63 -60.00 -6.05
N GLU A 162 48.16 -59.09 -6.86
CA GLU A 162 49.41 -59.31 -7.61
C GLU A 162 50.58 -59.63 -6.65
N LYS A 163 50.71 -58.87 -5.56
CA LYS A 163 51.71 -59.13 -4.52
C LYS A 163 51.52 -60.51 -3.86
N MET A 164 50.28 -60.92 -3.58
CA MET A 164 49.98 -62.24 -3.02
C MET A 164 50.38 -63.38 -3.96
N ILE A 165 50.09 -63.26 -5.26
CA ILE A 165 50.46 -64.25 -6.27
C ILE A 165 51.98 -64.40 -6.35
N VAL A 166 52.71 -63.29 -6.38
CA VAL A 166 54.18 -63.32 -6.38
C VAL A 166 54.73 -63.94 -5.10
N ASN A 167 54.12 -63.64 -3.94
CA ASN A 167 54.53 -64.20 -2.66
C ASN A 167 54.29 -65.73 -2.60
N GLN A 168 53.16 -66.22 -3.13
CA GLN A 168 52.89 -67.65 -3.23
C GLN A 168 53.86 -68.38 -4.18
N ARG A 169 54.25 -67.76 -5.32
CA ARG A 169 55.26 -68.32 -6.21
C ARG A 169 56.65 -68.41 -5.54
N LYS A 170 57.02 -67.42 -4.73
CA LYS A 170 58.26 -67.47 -3.93
C LYS A 170 58.22 -68.61 -2.90
N HIS A 171 57.08 -68.84 -2.25
CA HIS A 171 56.91 -70.00 -1.37
C HIS A 171 56.89 -71.36 -2.09
N GLN A 172 56.50 -71.42 -3.38
CA GLN A 172 56.62 -72.63 -4.20
C GLN A 172 58.06 -72.84 -4.73
N HIS A 173 58.83 -71.77 -4.96
CA HIS A 173 60.21 -71.85 -5.44
C HIS A 173 61.22 -72.12 -4.32
N ASP A 174 60.96 -71.68 -3.08
CA ASP A 174 61.73 -72.09 -1.90
C ASP A 174 61.30 -73.46 -1.33
N GLY A 175 60.32 -74.12 -1.98
CA GLY A 175 59.96 -75.52 -1.73
C GLY A 175 60.86 -76.55 -2.42
N PHE A 176 61.85 -76.12 -3.21
CA PHE A 176 62.79 -77.00 -3.91
C PHE A 176 64.24 -76.61 -3.61
N MET A 177 64.59 -76.56 -2.32
CA MET A 177 65.86 -77.01 -1.72
C MET A 177 65.88 -76.64 -0.22
N LYS A 178 65.21 -77.45 0.61
CA LYS A 178 65.77 -77.89 1.90
C LYS A 178 64.94 -79.04 2.48
N ASP A 179 65.48 -80.24 2.31
CA ASP A 179 65.42 -81.23 3.37
C ASP A 179 66.02 -80.61 4.64
N LYS A 180 65.34 -80.86 5.78
CA LYS A 180 65.56 -80.35 7.15
C LYS A 180 65.00 -78.95 7.45
N CYS A 181 63.75 -78.93 7.93
CA CYS A 181 63.41 -78.48 9.30
C CYS A 181 61.91 -78.69 9.59
N ASN A 182 61.53 -79.92 9.94
CA ASN A 182 60.30 -80.17 10.69
C ASN A 182 60.52 -79.64 12.12
N GLY A 183 59.96 -78.47 12.45
CA GLY A 183 60.06 -77.92 13.80
C GLY A 183 59.18 -76.70 14.11
N GLU A 184 59.03 -75.75 13.19
CA GLU A 184 58.48 -74.42 13.58
C GLU A 184 57.07 -74.12 13.03
N VAL A 185 56.58 -74.89 12.07
CA VAL A 185 55.24 -74.70 11.47
C VAL A 185 54.10 -75.07 12.45
N LEU A 186 54.40 -75.82 13.52
CA LEU A 186 53.43 -76.18 14.55
C LEU A 186 53.22 -75.07 15.60
N CYS A 187 54.14 -74.10 15.73
CA CYS A 187 54.08 -73.09 16.79
C CYS A 187 53.15 -71.92 16.43
N ILE A 188 53.15 -71.47 15.17
CA ILE A 188 52.46 -70.24 14.75
C ILE A 188 50.95 -70.46 14.54
N LYS A 189 50.53 -71.68 14.14
CA LYS A 189 49.10 -72.02 14.04
C LYS A 189 48.40 -72.03 15.41
N ASN A 190 49.11 -72.36 16.49
CA ASN A 190 48.55 -72.34 17.84
C ASN A 190 48.40 -70.92 18.43
N GLN A 191 49.16 -69.93 17.94
CA GLN A 191 49.12 -68.57 18.48
C GLN A 191 48.02 -67.71 17.83
N ILE A 192 47.70 -67.95 16.55
CA ILE A 192 46.60 -67.26 15.85
C ILE A 192 45.23 -67.82 16.29
N LEU A 193 45.12 -69.13 16.55
CA LEU A 193 43.88 -69.74 17.03
C LEU A 193 43.52 -69.31 18.47
N PHE A 194 44.51 -68.93 19.29
CA PHE A 194 44.29 -68.39 20.63
C PHE A 194 43.77 -66.94 20.62
N HIS A 195 44.16 -66.12 19.64
CA HIS A 195 43.77 -64.71 19.61
C HIS A 195 42.35 -64.49 19.06
N VAL A 196 41.89 -65.33 18.11
CA VAL A 196 40.52 -65.24 17.56
C VAL A 196 39.45 -65.69 18.58
N LYS A 197 39.83 -66.50 19.58
CA LYS A 197 38.92 -66.92 20.67
C LYS A 197 38.69 -65.85 21.75
N PHE A 198 39.46 -64.77 21.77
CA PHE A 198 39.40 -63.74 22.82
C PHE A 198 38.70 -62.43 22.39
N ILE A 199 38.19 -62.36 21.16
CA ILE A 199 37.47 -61.18 20.60
C ILE A 199 36.01 -61.57 20.26
N ARG A 200 35.38 -62.37 21.11
CA ARG A 200 33.93 -62.59 21.14
C ARG A 200 33.41 -62.29 22.53
#